data_AF-G8LTS2-F1
#
_entry.id   AF-G8LTS2-F1
#
_cell.length_a   1.000
_cell.length_b   1.000
_cell.length_c   1.000
_cell.angle_alpha   90.00
_cell.angle_beta   90.00
_cell.angle_gamma   90.00
#
_symmetry.space_group_name_H-M   'P 1'
#
loop_
_entity.id
_entity.type
_entity.pdbx_description
1 polymer ?
#
loop_
_entity_poly.entity_id
_entity_poly.type
_entity_poly.pdbx_seq_one_letter_code
_entity_poly.pdbx_strand_id
1 'polypeptide(L)'
;MKTPKKLNLRTWMFIKVLPAIVLVMYYWMITRYDFHINFIAIQNIVFGFFGVFLFFLIFGKNNRDLEDEFAKHNIMKVDSFCLRISYLLFIIIALINSAFELSTVVLGYFTVGSILILSIIRAIAFYILDTRMV
;
A
#
# COMPACT_ATOMS: atom_id res chain seq x y z
N MET A 1 27.42 21.18 8.36
CA MET A 1 26.59 19.99 8.61
C MET A 1 25.20 20.26 8.06
N LYS A 2 24.81 19.69 6.91
CA LYS A 2 23.47 19.92 6.33
C LYS A 2 22.46 19.24 7.24
N THR A 3 21.64 20.02 7.95
CA THR A 3 20.50 19.49 8.71
C THR A 3 19.62 18.68 7.75
N PRO A 4 19.28 17.41 8.07
CA PRO A 4 18.44 16.61 7.20
C PRO A 4 17.08 17.31 7.08
N LYS A 5 16.68 17.60 5.84
CA LYS A 5 15.41 18.25 5.50
C LYS A 5 14.28 17.47 6.19
N LYS A 6 13.60 18.09 7.16
CA LYS A 6 12.45 17.52 7.87
C LYS A 6 11.47 17.01 6.82
N LEU A 7 11.27 15.69 6.74
CA LEU A 7 10.38 15.13 5.74
C LEU A 7 8.96 15.59 6.09
N ASN A 8 8.31 16.23 5.14
CA ASN A 8 6.91 16.60 5.29
C ASN A 8 6.08 15.31 5.47
N LEU A 9 5.34 15.22 6.57
CA LEU A 9 4.53 14.06 6.96
C LEU A 9 3.57 13.64 5.84
N ARG A 10 3.05 14.63 5.10
CA ARG A 10 2.23 14.44 3.91
C ARG A 10 2.97 13.71 2.80
N THR A 11 4.22 14.08 2.51
CA THR A 11 5.04 13.39 1.51
C THR A 11 5.34 11.96 1.92
N TRP A 12 5.57 11.71 3.21
CA TRP A 12 5.82 10.37 3.74
C TRP A 12 4.61 9.43 3.58
N MET A 13 3.40 9.95 3.73
CA MET A 13 2.16 9.20 3.48
C MET A 13 2.01 8.76 2.03
N PHE A 14 2.33 9.63 1.07
CA PHE A 14 2.31 9.25 -0.35
C PHE A 14 3.38 8.22 -0.70
N ILE A 15 4.55 8.27 -0.06
CA ILE A 15 5.59 7.23 -0.23
C ILE A 15 5.07 5.85 0.21
N LYS A 16 4.18 5.76 1.19
CA LYS A 16 3.55 4.49 1.60
C LYS A 16 2.55 3.92 0.59
N VAL A 17 2.16 4.67 -0.45
CA VAL A 17 1.33 4.16 -1.55
C VAL A 17 2.18 3.38 -2.56
N LEU A 18 3.48 3.70 -2.66
CA LEU A 18 4.40 3.12 -3.64
C LEU A 18 4.43 1.57 -3.62
N PRO A 19 4.48 0.89 -2.45
CA PRO A 19 4.46 -0.57 -2.40
C PRO A 19 3.20 -1.17 -3.02
N ALA A 20 2.04 -0.52 -2.87
CA ALA A 20 0.79 -1.00 -3.45
C ALA A 20 0.79 -0.86 -4.98
N ILE A 21 1.34 0.23 -5.52
CA ILE A 21 1.48 0.43 -6.97
C ILE A 21 2.39 -0.65 -7.56
N VAL A 22 3.52 -0.91 -6.92
CA VAL A 22 4.48 -1.94 -7.32
C VAL A 22 3.84 -3.32 -7.30
N LEU A 23 3.03 -3.62 -6.28
CA LEU A 23 2.30 -4.88 -6.15
C LEU A 23 1.32 -5.08 -7.32
N VAL A 24 0.59 -4.03 -7.71
CA VAL A 24 -0.34 -4.07 -8.86
C VAL A 24 0.41 -4.33 -10.16
N MET A 25 1.52 -3.64 -10.39
CA MET A 25 2.35 -3.85 -11.58
C MET A 25 2.92 -5.28 -11.61
N TYR A 26 3.43 -5.77 -10.49
CA TYR A 26 3.93 -7.14 -10.38
C TYR A 26 2.83 -8.18 -10.66
N TYR A 27 1.63 -7.99 -10.09
CA TYR A 27 0.49 -8.88 -10.31
C TYR A 27 0.00 -8.85 -11.77
N TRP A 28 0.04 -7.68 -12.42
CA TRP A 28 -0.28 -7.55 -13.84
C TRP A 28 0.73 -8.32 -14.71
N MET A 29 2.02 -8.25 -14.38
CA MET A 29 3.06 -8.94 -15.15
C MET A 29 3.00 -10.46 -14.98
N ILE A 30 2.71 -10.99 -13.78
CA ILE A 30 2.65 -12.45 -13.57
C ILE A 30 1.45 -13.11 -14.26
N THR A 31 0.35 -12.37 -14.45
CA THR A 31 -0.87 -12.87 -15.08
C THR A 31 -0.86 -12.78 -16.61
N ARG A 32 0.15 -12.10 -17.17
CA ARG A 32 0.39 -12.05 -18.62
C ARG A 32 1.14 -13.30 -19.07
N TYR A 33 0.47 -14.15 -19.83
CA TYR A 33 1.01 -15.42 -20.37
C TYR A 33 2.12 -15.25 -21.42
N ASP A 34 2.35 -14.03 -21.93
CA ASP A 34 3.37 -13.75 -22.94
C ASP A 34 4.81 -13.69 -22.37
N PHE A 35 4.96 -13.71 -21.04
CA PHE A 35 6.28 -13.61 -20.39
C PHE A 35 7.00 -14.96 -20.37
N HIS A 36 8.14 -15.05 -21.06
CA HIS A 36 8.96 -16.27 -21.03
C HIS A 36 9.42 -16.61 -19.60
N ILE A 37 9.42 -17.90 -19.28
CA ILE A 37 9.78 -18.47 -17.96
C ILE A 37 11.11 -17.94 -17.40
N ASN A 38 12.09 -17.66 -18.26
CA ASN A 38 13.39 -17.10 -17.84
C ASN A 38 13.30 -15.68 -17.27
N PHE A 39 12.32 -14.87 -17.69
CA PHE A 39 12.10 -13.53 -17.14
C PHE A 39 11.31 -13.55 -15.83
N ILE A 40 10.46 -14.56 -15.61
CA ILE A 40 9.68 -14.70 -14.37
C ILE A 40 10.59 -14.84 -13.14
N ALA A 41 11.64 -15.66 -13.21
CA ALA A 41 12.56 -15.84 -12.09
C ALA A 41 13.30 -14.53 -11.75
N ILE A 42 13.84 -13.85 -12.76
CA ILE A 42 14.56 -12.58 -12.61
C ILE A 42 13.60 -11.50 -12.07
N GLN A 43 12.39 -11.42 -12.60
CA GLN A 43 11.35 -10.49 -12.17
C GLN A 43 10.99 -10.70 -10.70
N ASN A 44 10.77 -11.95 -10.27
CA ASN A 44 10.43 -12.25 -8.88
C ASN A 44 11.56 -11.84 -7.93
N ILE A 45 12.82 -12.05 -8.31
CA ILE A 45 13.99 -11.62 -7.53
C ILE A 45 14.05 -10.09 -7.46
N VAL A 46 13.89 -9.39 -8.58
CA VAL A 46 13.96 -7.92 -8.64
C VAL A 46 12.83 -7.28 -7.83
N PHE A 47 11.58 -7.71 -8.05
CA PHE A 47 10.42 -7.18 -7.31
C PHE A 47 10.44 -7.59 -5.84
N GLY A 48 10.92 -8.79 -5.52
CA GLY A 48 11.13 -9.23 -4.14
C GLY A 48 12.16 -8.37 -3.41
N PHE A 49 13.33 -8.16 -4.01
CA PHE A 49 14.37 -7.30 -3.46
C PHE A 49 13.90 -5.84 -3.33
N PHE A 50 13.20 -5.33 -4.34
CA PHE A 50 12.62 -3.99 -4.32
C PHE A 50 11.56 -3.84 -3.23
N GLY A 51 10.71 -4.85 -3.01
CA GLY A 51 9.75 -4.89 -1.92
C GLY A 51 10.42 -4.83 -0.54
N VAL A 52 11.48 -5.61 -0.32
CA VAL A 52 12.28 -5.58 0.93
C VAL A 52 12.96 -4.23 1.10
N PHE A 53 13.51 -3.65 0.03
CA PHE A 53 14.11 -2.32 0.06
C PHE A 53 13.09 -1.24 0.45
N LEU A 54 11.89 -1.25 -0.15
CA LEU A 54 10.81 -0.33 0.20
C LEU A 54 10.36 -0.51 1.66
N PHE A 55 10.29 -1.76 2.13
CA PHE A 55 9.98 -2.05 3.52
C PHE A 55 11.01 -1.40 4.46
N PHE A 56 12.32 -1.60 4.21
CA PHE A 56 13.36 -0.95 4.99
C PHE A 56 13.33 0.58 4.91
N LEU A 57 13.03 1.16 3.74
CA LEU A 57 12.94 2.60 3.57
C LEU A 57 11.78 3.21 4.37
N ILE A 58 10.62 2.54 4.39
CA ILE A 58 9.42 3.01 5.07
C ILE A 58 9.50 2.77 6.58
N PHE A 59 9.92 1.58 7.01
CA PHE A 59 9.91 1.17 8.42
C PHE A 59 11.24 1.45 9.14
N GLY A 60 12.37 1.45 8.43
CA GLY A 60 13.69 1.75 9.01
C GLY A 60 13.90 3.23 9.33
N LYS A 61 13.12 4.14 8.72
CA LYS A 61 13.17 5.59 9.00
C LYS A 61 12.33 6.01 10.22
N ASN A 62 11.83 5.07 11.02
CA ASN A 62 10.93 5.37 12.14
C ASN A 62 11.63 5.88 13.43
N ASN A 63 12.97 5.95 13.46
CA ASN A 63 13.72 6.26 14.68
C ASN A 63 14.24 7.70 14.80
N ARG A 64 13.89 8.61 13.88
CA ARG A 64 14.36 10.00 13.95
C ARG A 64 13.20 10.97 13.67
N ASP A 65 12.83 11.67 14.74
CA ASP A 65 12.13 12.96 14.72
C ASP A 65 10.60 12.95 14.46
N LEU A 66 9.85 12.06 15.13
CA LEU A 66 8.40 12.21 15.29
C LEU A 66 8.08 13.15 16.47
N GLU A 67 8.29 14.44 16.25
CA GLU A 67 7.96 15.56 17.15
C GLU A 67 6.45 15.83 17.31
N ASP A 68 5.54 14.93 16.96
CA ASP A 68 4.10 15.17 17.19
C ASP A 68 3.35 13.89 17.56
N GLU A 69 3.25 13.64 18.86
CA GLU A 69 2.38 12.60 19.44
C GLU A 69 0.92 12.76 18.96
N PHE A 70 0.48 14.01 18.74
CA PHE A 70 -0.81 14.35 18.14
C PHE A 70 -0.98 13.82 16.73
N ALA A 71 0.03 13.95 15.86
CA ALA A 71 -0.01 13.42 14.51
C ALA A 71 -0.09 11.88 14.55
N LYS A 72 0.63 11.21 15.45
CA LYS A 72 0.60 9.75 15.58
C LYS A 72 -0.80 9.24 15.96
N HIS A 73 -1.46 9.88 16.92
CA HIS A 73 -2.81 9.50 17.34
C HIS A 73 -3.84 9.64 16.21
N ASN A 74 -3.74 10.73 15.44
CA ASN A 74 -4.58 10.99 14.29
C ASN A 74 -4.39 9.97 13.16
N ILE A 75 -3.14 9.58 12.89
CA ILE A 75 -2.81 8.53 11.93
C ILE A 75 -3.44 7.19 12.36
N MET A 76 -3.35 6.83 13.64
CA MET A 76 -3.93 5.58 14.15
C MET A 76 -5.46 5.55 14.02
N LYS A 77 -6.15 6.68 14.22
CA LYS A 77 -7.60 6.77 13.99
C LYS A 77 -7.97 6.52 12.53
N VAL A 78 -7.27 7.16 11.59
CA VAL A 78 -7.51 6.98 10.15
C VAL A 78 -7.24 5.54 9.74
N ASP A 79 -6.14 4.95 10.21
CA ASP A 79 -5.75 3.58 9.87
C ASP A 79 -6.76 2.55 10.42
N SER A 80 -7.26 2.74 11.66
CA SER A 80 -8.32 1.89 12.24
C SER A 80 -9.64 1.96 11.46
N PHE A 81 -10.05 3.16 11.05
CA PHE A 81 -11.23 3.33 10.21
C PHE A 81 -11.06 2.67 8.83
N CYS A 82 -9.89 2.85 8.22
CA CYS A 82 -9.51 2.24 6.96
C CYS A 82 -9.52 0.71 7.03
N LEU A 83 -9.00 0.13 8.13
CA LEU A 83 -9.01 -1.30 8.37
C LEU A 83 -10.44 -1.86 8.47
N ARG A 84 -11.36 -1.17 9.14
CA ARG A 84 -12.77 -1.59 9.20
C ARG A 84 -13.41 -1.63 7.82
N ILE A 85 -13.16 -0.62 6.98
CA ILE A 85 -13.64 -0.60 5.59
C ILE A 85 -13.03 -1.76 4.79
N SER A 86 -11.72 -2.00 4.93
CA SER A 86 -11.05 -3.08 4.21
C SER A 86 -11.62 -4.45 4.59
N TYR A 87 -11.94 -4.65 5.88
CA TYR A 87 -12.52 -5.89 6.37
C TYR A 87 -13.87 -6.17 5.71
N LEU A 88 -14.75 -5.17 5.66
CA LEU A 88 -16.03 -5.28 4.96
C LEU A 88 -15.85 -5.55 3.46
N LEU A 89 -14.90 -4.87 2.83
CA LEU A 89 -14.60 -5.04 1.41
C LEU A 89 -14.14 -6.47 1.09
N PHE A 90 -13.24 -7.05 1.90
CA PHE A 90 -12.78 -8.42 1.71
C PHE A 90 -13.87 -9.46 1.97
N ILE A 91 -14.81 -9.22 2.89
CA ILE A 91 -15.99 -10.08 3.07
C ILE A 91 -16.83 -10.09 1.78
N ILE A 92 -17.09 -8.92 1.19
CA ILE A 92 -17.86 -8.83 -0.05
C ILE A 92 -17.16 -9.57 -1.19
N ILE A 93 -15.84 -9.39 -1.34
CA ILE A 93 -15.05 -10.13 -2.35
C ILE A 93 -15.18 -11.64 -2.13
N ALA A 94 -15.09 -12.12 -0.88
CA ALA A 94 -15.20 -13.55 -0.57
C ALA A 94 -16.59 -14.11 -0.90
N LEU A 95 -17.67 -13.37 -0.58
CA LEU A 95 -19.04 -13.76 -0.90
C LEU A 95 -19.28 -13.80 -2.41
N ILE A 96 -18.81 -12.80 -3.15
CA ILE A 96 -18.91 -12.77 -4.62
C ILE A 96 -18.14 -13.96 -5.20
N ASN A 97 -16.93 -14.23 -4.71
CA ASN A 97 -16.15 -15.38 -5.17
C ASN A 97 -16.89 -16.71 -4.94
N SER A 98 -17.55 -16.88 -3.80
CA SER A 98 -18.35 -18.08 -3.51
C SER A 98 -19.61 -18.20 -4.38
N ALA A 99 -20.19 -17.10 -4.84
CA ALA A 99 -21.42 -17.10 -5.64
C ALA A 99 -21.17 -17.22 -7.15
N PHE A 100 -20.05 -16.68 -7.64
CA PHE A 100 -19.75 -16.55 -9.07
C PHE A 100 -18.56 -17.40 -9.53
N GLU A 101 -17.95 -18.19 -8.64
CA GLU A 101 -16.79 -19.04 -8.94
C GLU A 101 -15.72 -18.31 -9.75
N LEU A 102 -15.32 -17.14 -9.26
CA LEU A 102 -14.37 -16.28 -9.97
C LEU A 102 -13.04 -17.02 -10.17
N SER A 103 -12.44 -16.85 -11.35
CA SER A 103 -11.10 -17.37 -11.59
C SER A 103 -10.09 -16.74 -10.61
N THR A 104 -9.07 -17.52 -10.25
CA THR A 104 -8.01 -17.08 -9.33
C THR A 104 -7.29 -15.81 -9.80
N VAL A 105 -7.19 -15.62 -11.12
CA VAL A 105 -6.64 -14.42 -11.74
C VAL A 105 -7.53 -13.20 -11.47
N VAL A 106 -8.85 -13.35 -11.68
CA VAL A 106 -9.81 -12.26 -11.43
C VAL A 106 -9.86 -11.91 -9.94
N LEU A 107 -9.87 -12.92 -9.07
CA LEU A 107 -9.88 -12.72 -7.62
C LEU A 107 -8.63 -11.97 -7.13
N GLY A 108 -7.46 -12.32 -7.66
CA GLY A 108 -6.23 -11.61 -7.32
C GLY A 108 -6.22 -10.16 -7.83
N TYR A 109 -6.83 -9.86 -8.98
CA TYR A 109 -7.04 -8.47 -9.41
C TYR A 109 -7.93 -7.67 -8.46
N PHE A 110 -9.04 -8.25 -7.99
CA PHE A 110 -9.89 -7.60 -6.98
C PHE A 110 -9.13 -7.36 -5.67
N THR A 111 -8.30 -8.32 -5.26
CA THR A 111 -7.51 -8.25 -4.03
C THR A 111 -6.40 -7.19 -4.12
N VAL A 112 -5.62 -7.19 -5.19
CA VAL A 112 -4.50 -6.26 -5.36
C VAL A 112 -5.01 -4.85 -5.68
N GLY A 113 -6.11 -4.75 -6.45
CA GLY A 113 -6.80 -3.48 -6.70
C GLY A 113 -7.38 -2.87 -5.42
N SER A 114 -7.97 -3.67 -4.54
CA SER A 114 -8.50 -3.16 -3.27
C SER A 114 -7.40 -2.65 -2.35
N ILE A 115 -6.23 -3.31 -2.31
CA ILE A 115 -5.05 -2.82 -1.57
C ILE A 115 -4.61 -1.45 -2.09
N LEU A 116 -4.56 -1.26 -3.41
CA LEU A 116 -4.18 0.02 -4.01
C LEU A 116 -5.19 1.13 -3.65
N ILE A 117 -6.48 0.87 -3.87
CA ILE A 117 -7.56 1.82 -3.57
C ILE A 117 -7.53 2.21 -2.09
N LEU A 118 -7.39 1.22 -1.19
CA LEU A 118 -7.32 1.44 0.25
C LEU A 118 -6.10 2.30 0.64
N SER A 119 -4.95 2.05 0.03
CA SER A 119 -3.73 2.82 0.29
C SER A 119 -3.89 4.28 -0.15
N ILE A 120 -4.55 4.53 -1.28
CA ILE A 120 -4.89 5.88 -1.77
C ILE A 120 -5.89 6.55 -0.84
N ILE A 121 -6.98 5.87 -0.45
CA ILE A 121 -7.99 6.38 0.47
C ILE A 121 -7.32 6.79 1.80
N ARG A 122 -6.42 5.97 2.34
CA ARG A 122 -5.68 6.29 3.55
C ARG A 122 -4.84 7.57 3.41
N ALA A 123 -4.13 7.72 2.29
CA ALA A 123 -3.34 8.92 2.02
C ALA A 123 -4.20 10.18 1.89
N ILE A 124 -5.36 10.08 1.22
CA ILE A 124 -6.32 11.19 1.07
C ILE A 124 -6.97 11.53 2.41
N ALA A 125 -7.42 10.54 3.18
CA ALA A 125 -8.04 10.75 4.48
C ALA A 125 -7.08 11.44 5.45
N PHE A 126 -5.80 11.05 5.42
CA PHE A 126 -4.76 11.75 6.18
C PHE A 126 -4.58 13.20 5.70
N TYR A 127 -4.55 13.43 4.38
CA TYR A 127 -4.44 14.79 3.84
C TYR A 127 -5.59 15.68 4.30
N ILE A 128 -6.83 15.19 4.24
CA ILE A 128 -8.00 15.94 4.70
C ILE A 128 -7.87 16.26 6.20
N LEU A 129 -7.48 15.28 7.01
CA LEU A 129 -7.34 15.45 8.46
C LEU A 129 -6.26 16.49 8.82
N ASP A 130 -5.14 16.49 8.09
CA ASP A 130 -4.06 17.47 8.21
C ASP A 130 -4.55 18.88 7.86
N THR A 131 -5.30 19.05 6.76
CA THR A 131 -5.85 20.36 6.35
C THR A 131 -6.94 20.91 7.27
N ARG A 132 -7.60 20.06 8.07
CA ARG A 132 -8.67 20.47 9.00
C ARG A 132 -8.12 20.91 10.36
N MET A 133 -6.84 20.68 10.64
CA MET A 133 -6.17 21.05 11.89
C MET A 133 -5.21 22.25 11.73
N VAL A 134 -5.15 22.84 10.55
CA VAL A 134 -4.57 24.17 10.28
C VAL A 134 -5.68 25.20 10.30
#